data_AF-A0A8S0FDC6-F1
#
_entry.id   AF-A0A8S0FDC6-F1
#
_cell.length_a   1.000
_cell.length_b   1.000
_cell.length_c   1.000
_cell.angle_alpha   90.00
_cell.angle_beta   90.00
_cell.angle_gamma   90.00
#
_symmetry.space_group_name_H-M   'P 1'
#
loop_
_entity.id
_entity.type
_entity.pdbx_description
1 polymer ?
#
loop_
_entity_poly.entity_id
_entity_poly.type
_entity_poly.pdbx_seq_one_letter_code
_entity_poly.pdbx_strand_id
1 'polypeptide(L)'
;MQNITQSWFVQGMIKATTDAWLKGWDERNGGNLTLRLDDADIAPYHDNFHQQPRYIPLSQPMPLLANTPFIVTGSGKFFRNVQLDPAANLGIVKVDSDGAGYHILWGLTNEAVPTSELPAHFLSHCERIKATNGKDRVNPHS
;
A
#
# COMPACT_ATOMS: atom_id res chain seq x y z
N MET A 1 9.21 10.63 19.11
CA MET A 1 8.42 9.81 18.16
C MET A 1 9.14 9.78 16.82
N GLN A 2 9.31 8.59 16.24
CA GLN A 2 9.84 8.48 14.88
C GLN A 2 8.71 8.79 13.90
N ASN A 3 8.99 9.62 12.89
CA ASN A 3 8.01 9.90 11.83
C ASN A 3 7.89 8.69 10.90
N ILE A 4 6.66 8.26 10.60
CA ILE A 4 6.39 7.10 9.73
C ILE A 4 7.06 7.21 8.35
N THR A 5 7.35 8.40 7.85
CA THR A 5 8.07 8.57 6.58
C THR A 5 9.50 8.03 6.63
N GLN A 6 10.09 7.89 7.82
CA GLN A 6 11.44 7.32 8.03
C GLN A 6 11.40 5.80 8.30
N SER A 7 10.22 5.20 8.34
CA SER A 7 10.07 3.75 8.54
C SER A 7 10.70 2.96 7.39
N TRP A 8 11.10 1.72 7.69
CA TRP A 8 11.72 0.83 6.72
C TRP A 8 10.83 0.60 5.48
N PHE A 9 9.51 0.52 5.69
CA PHE A 9 8.57 0.23 4.61
C PHE A 9 8.27 1.47 3.75
N VAL A 10 8.18 2.68 4.31
CA VAL A 10 8.02 3.90 3.48
C VAL A 10 9.31 4.15 2.69
N GLN A 11 10.48 4.04 3.33
CA GLN A 11 11.77 4.19 2.64
C GLN A 11 11.97 3.11 1.57
N GLY A 12 11.54 1.87 1.84
CA GLY A 12 11.55 0.77 0.87
C GLY A 12 10.67 1.06 -0.35
N MET A 13 9.45 1.56 -0.14
CA MET A 13 8.55 1.96 -1.22
C MET A 13 9.13 3.11 -2.05
N ILE A 14 9.67 4.15 -1.40
CA ILE A 14 10.36 5.27 -2.07
C ILE A 14 11.47 4.76 -2.97
N LYS A 15 12.34 3.89 -2.44
CA LYS A 15 13.47 3.33 -3.19
C LYS A 15 12.97 2.54 -4.41
N ALA A 16 12.03 1.61 -4.20
CA ALA A 16 11.55 0.74 -5.27
C ALA A 16 10.93 1.52 -6.43
N THR A 17 10.03 2.47 -6.13
CA THR A 17 9.39 3.28 -7.18
C THR A 17 10.36 4.25 -7.84
N THR A 18 11.33 4.79 -7.09
CA THR A 18 12.37 5.67 -7.64
C THR A 18 13.29 4.93 -8.59
N ASP A 19 13.74 3.74 -8.21
CA ASP A 19 14.62 2.92 -9.04
C ASP A 19 13.92 2.51 -10.34
N ALA A 20 12.65 2.09 -10.27
CA ALA A 20 11.87 1.70 -11.43
C ALA A 20 11.61 2.89 -12.39
N TRP A 21 11.33 4.08 -11.84
CA TRP A 21 11.31 5.33 -12.61
C TRP A 21 12.65 5.63 -13.31
N LEU A 22 13.77 5.52 -12.59
CA LEU A 22 15.10 5.79 -13.16
C LEU A 22 15.50 4.78 -14.26
N LYS A 23 14.91 3.59 -14.24
CA LYS A 23 15.05 2.58 -15.30
C LYS A 23 14.15 2.87 -16.52
N GLY A 24 13.25 3.85 -16.42
CA GLY A 24 12.31 4.19 -17.47
C GLY A 24 11.19 3.17 -17.65
N TRP A 25 10.88 2.37 -16.62
CA TRP A 25 9.83 1.36 -16.69
C TRP A 25 8.44 1.99 -16.49
N ASP A 26 8.32 2.97 -15.59
CA ASP A 26 7.02 3.51 -15.19
C ASP A 26 6.82 4.95 -15.72
N GLU A 27 6.45 5.08 -17.00
CA GLU A 27 6.08 6.39 -17.54
C GLU A 27 4.74 6.89 -16.97
N ARG A 28 4.66 8.19 -16.67
CA ARG A 28 3.47 8.83 -16.07
C ARG A 28 2.97 8.08 -14.83
N ASN A 29 1.84 7.37 -14.93
CA ASN A 29 1.20 6.61 -13.87
C ASN A 29 1.17 5.10 -14.19
N GLY A 30 2.04 4.63 -15.10
CA GLY A 30 2.08 3.28 -15.65
C GLY A 30 2.68 2.20 -14.75
N GLY A 31 2.62 2.37 -13.43
CA GLY A 31 3.13 1.40 -12.48
C GLY A 31 2.39 1.49 -11.15
N ASN A 32 2.31 0.36 -10.44
CA ASN A 32 1.73 0.30 -9.11
C ASN A 32 2.41 -0.77 -8.25
N LEU A 33 2.43 -0.55 -6.93
CA LEU A 33 3.17 -1.38 -5.99
C LEU A 33 2.38 -1.54 -4.69
N THR A 34 2.33 -2.78 -4.21
CA THR A 34 1.72 -3.11 -2.92
C THR A 34 2.64 -4.04 -2.12
N LEU A 35 2.83 -3.71 -0.84
CA LEU A 35 3.62 -4.48 0.11
C LEU A 35 2.75 -4.82 1.33
N ARG A 36 2.67 -6.12 1.64
CA ARG A 36 2.00 -6.67 2.82
C ARG A 36 2.88 -6.51 4.06
N LEU A 37 2.34 -5.82 5.06
CA LEU A 37 3.00 -5.54 6.33
C LEU A 37 2.42 -6.41 7.45
N ASP A 38 3.09 -6.41 8.59
CA ASP A 38 2.54 -6.95 9.84
C ASP A 38 2.05 -5.80 10.73
N ASP A 39 1.15 -6.07 11.67
CA ASP A 39 0.65 -5.05 12.61
C ASP A 39 1.79 -4.42 13.43
N ALA A 40 2.82 -5.21 13.74
CA ALA A 40 4.01 -4.74 14.46
C ALA A 40 4.81 -3.68 13.69
N ASP A 41 4.75 -3.68 12.35
CA ASP A 41 5.45 -2.67 11.54
C ASP A 41 4.82 -1.29 11.74
N ILE A 42 3.49 -1.23 11.83
CA ILE A 42 2.75 0.03 11.81
C ILE A 42 2.34 0.51 13.22
N ALA A 43 2.30 -0.38 14.21
CA ALA A 43 1.89 -0.07 15.58
C ALA A 43 2.66 1.12 16.23
N PRO A 44 3.99 1.29 16.04
CA PRO A 44 4.72 2.43 16.60
C PRO A 44 4.30 3.79 16.06
N TYR A 45 3.53 3.83 14.97
CA TYR A 45 3.19 5.04 14.22
C TYR A 45 1.69 5.40 14.28
N HIS A 46 0.93 4.83 15.21
CA HIS A 46 -0.52 5.07 15.31
C HIS A 46 -0.88 6.56 15.45
N ASP A 47 -0.04 7.35 16.13
CA ASP A 47 -0.22 8.81 16.25
C ASP A 47 0.03 9.57 14.95
N ASN A 48 0.58 8.92 13.92
CA ASN A 48 0.68 9.49 12.58
C ASN A 48 -0.52 9.16 11.69
N PHE A 49 -1.42 8.28 12.13
CA PHE A 49 -2.59 7.91 11.33
C PHE A 49 -3.59 9.06 11.25
N HIS A 50 -4.44 9.03 10.22
CA HIS A 50 -5.60 9.89 10.16
C HIS A 50 -6.47 9.66 11.39
N GLN A 51 -6.91 10.75 12.02
CA GLN A 51 -7.82 10.69 13.17
C GLN A 51 -9.13 9.97 12.81
N GLN A 52 -9.58 10.10 11.56
CA GLN A 52 -10.75 9.42 11.01
C GLN A 52 -10.36 8.73 9.70
N PRO A 53 -9.85 7.49 9.75
CA PRO A 53 -9.47 6.73 8.56
C PRO A 53 -10.67 6.52 7.64
N ARG A 54 -10.54 6.91 6.37
CA ARG A 54 -11.57 6.69 5.35
C ARG A 54 -11.74 5.19 5.10
N TYR A 55 -12.97 4.73 4.99
CA TYR A 55 -13.31 3.34 4.66
C TYR A 55 -13.68 3.21 3.18
N ILE A 56 -13.16 2.18 2.52
CA ILE A 56 -13.52 1.84 1.13
C ILE A 56 -13.87 0.35 1.06
N PRO A 57 -15.05 -0.02 0.54
CA PRO A 57 -15.41 -1.42 0.36
C PRO A 57 -14.56 -2.05 -0.76
N LEU A 58 -14.21 -3.33 -0.58
CA LEU A 58 -13.66 -4.14 -1.65
C LEU A 58 -14.77 -4.54 -2.62
N SER A 59 -14.41 -4.75 -3.88
CA SER A 59 -15.36 -5.22 -4.90
C SER A 59 -15.85 -6.64 -4.65
N GLN A 60 -15.10 -7.43 -3.87
CA GLN A 60 -15.49 -8.74 -3.37
C GLN A 60 -14.79 -9.01 -2.03
N PRO A 61 -15.40 -9.77 -1.11
CA PRO A 61 -14.77 -10.14 0.15
C PRO A 61 -13.49 -10.95 -0.06
N MET A 62 -12.44 -10.64 0.71
CA MET A 62 -11.15 -11.33 0.70
C MET A 62 -10.74 -11.71 2.14
N PRO A 63 -11.42 -12.69 2.77
CA PRO A 63 -11.23 -13.01 4.19
C PRO A 63 -9.82 -13.52 4.53
N LEU A 64 -9.07 -14.03 3.55
CA LEU A 64 -7.66 -14.41 3.74
C LEU A 64 -6.77 -13.22 4.10
N LEU A 65 -7.19 -12.00 3.74
CA LEU A 65 -6.47 -10.76 4.04
C LEU A 65 -7.07 -10.04 5.26
N ALA A 66 -8.02 -10.63 5.97
CA ALA A 66 -8.66 -10.00 7.12
C ALA A 66 -7.62 -9.48 8.13
N ASN A 67 -7.84 -8.28 8.66
CA ASN A 67 -6.95 -7.57 9.58
C ASN A 67 -5.53 -7.30 9.06
N THR A 68 -5.25 -7.49 7.77
CA THR A 68 -3.89 -7.37 7.24
C THR A 68 -3.61 -5.93 6.78
N PRO A 69 -2.51 -5.31 7.25
CA PRO A 69 -2.06 -4.02 6.74
C PRO A 69 -1.23 -4.14 5.46
N PHE A 70 -1.35 -3.15 4.59
CA PHE A 70 -0.57 -2.99 3.38
C PHE A 70 -0.12 -1.54 3.23
N ILE A 71 1.06 -1.33 2.64
CA ILE A 71 1.42 -0.04 2.03
C ILE A 71 1.28 -0.15 0.51
N VAL A 72 0.65 0.85 -0.10
CA VAL A 72 0.21 0.83 -1.50
C VAL A 72 0.52 2.15 -2.20
N THR A 73 0.76 2.12 -3.49
CA THR A 73 0.76 3.32 -4.34
C THR A 73 -0.67 3.78 -4.66
N GLY A 74 -0.87 5.09 -4.80
CA GLY A 74 -2.17 5.66 -5.13
C GLY A 74 -2.54 5.59 -6.61
N SER A 75 -3.83 5.66 -6.92
CA SER A 75 -4.34 5.74 -8.29
C SER A 75 -3.93 7.05 -8.96
N GLY A 76 -3.48 6.96 -10.22
CA GLY A 76 -2.99 8.11 -11.00
C GLY A 76 -1.71 8.75 -10.45
N LYS A 77 -1.07 8.16 -9.43
CA LYS A 77 0.16 8.67 -8.83
C LYS A 77 1.38 8.21 -9.64
N PHE A 78 2.42 9.02 -9.61
CA PHE A 78 3.61 8.83 -10.45
C PHE A 78 4.71 8.25 -9.57
N PHE A 79 5.36 7.18 -10.01
CA PHE A 79 6.50 6.61 -9.28
C PHE A 79 7.60 7.65 -9.03
N ARG A 80 7.84 8.54 -10.00
CA ARG A 80 8.75 9.70 -9.90
C ARG A 80 8.47 10.62 -8.71
N ASN A 81 7.21 10.74 -8.29
CA ASN A 81 6.77 11.69 -7.26
C ASN A 81 6.76 11.09 -5.86
N VAL A 82 6.88 9.76 -5.72
CA VAL A 82 6.87 9.09 -4.41
C VAL A 82 8.00 9.60 -3.52
N GLN A 83 9.19 9.82 -4.07
CA GLN A 83 10.33 10.38 -3.31
C GLN A 83 10.13 11.85 -2.90
N LEU A 84 9.28 12.60 -3.62
CA LEU A 84 9.06 14.02 -3.36
C LEU A 84 8.02 14.24 -2.27
N ASP A 85 6.94 13.45 -2.32
CA ASP A 85 5.87 13.50 -1.34
C ASP A 85 5.30 12.09 -1.12
N PRO A 86 5.88 11.31 -0.19
CA PRO A 86 5.41 9.95 0.08
C PRO A 86 3.96 9.92 0.54
N ALA A 87 3.50 10.90 1.34
CA ALA A 87 2.15 10.92 1.90
C ALA A 87 1.08 11.21 0.84
N ALA A 88 1.41 12.00 -0.19
CA ALA A 88 0.48 12.25 -1.30
C ALA A 88 0.40 11.09 -2.31
N ASN A 89 1.42 10.22 -2.37
CA ASN A 89 1.55 9.19 -3.41
C ASN A 89 1.40 7.75 -2.89
N LEU A 90 1.61 7.51 -1.60
CA LEU A 90 1.48 6.22 -0.94
C LEU A 90 0.36 6.27 0.11
N GLY A 91 -0.19 5.11 0.45
CA GLY A 91 -1.09 4.96 1.60
C GLY A 91 -0.84 3.69 2.37
N ILE A 92 -1.11 3.71 3.67
CA ILE A 92 -1.25 2.50 4.47
C ILE A 92 -2.73 2.19 4.59
N VAL A 93 -3.11 1.00 4.16
CA VAL A 93 -4.47 0.48 4.29
C VAL A 93 -4.48 -0.72 5.21
N LYS A 94 -5.55 -0.89 6.00
CA LYS A 94 -5.77 -2.11 6.79
C LYS A 94 -7.12 -2.70 6.43
N VAL A 95 -7.09 -3.95 5.96
CA VAL A 95 -8.29 -4.72 5.65
C VAL A 95 -9.05 -4.98 6.96
N ASP A 96 -10.38 -4.87 6.93
CA ASP A 96 -11.23 -5.12 8.08
C ASP A 96 -11.29 -6.60 8.47
N SER A 97 -12.02 -6.91 9.54
CA SER A 97 -12.00 -8.23 10.18
C SER A 97 -12.69 -9.34 9.38
N ASP A 98 -13.59 -8.99 8.47
CA ASP A 98 -14.29 -9.93 7.59
C ASP A 98 -13.75 -9.89 6.14
N GLY A 99 -12.82 -8.97 5.85
CA GLY A 99 -12.24 -8.82 4.52
C GLY A 99 -13.18 -8.17 3.51
N ALA A 100 -14.20 -7.45 3.96
CA ALA A 100 -15.18 -6.77 3.12
C ALA A 100 -14.67 -5.42 2.59
N GLY A 101 -13.70 -4.81 3.26
CA GLY A 101 -13.16 -3.50 2.90
C GLY A 101 -11.88 -3.18 3.63
N TYR A 102 -11.45 -1.92 3.54
CA TYR A 102 -10.24 -1.45 4.21
C TYR A 102 -10.34 0.01 4.66
N HIS A 103 -9.59 0.32 5.71
CA HIS A 103 -9.41 1.68 6.20
C HIS A 103 -8.08 2.26 5.71
N ILE A 104 -8.08 3.49 5.22
CA ILE A 104 -6.86 4.24 4.87
C ILE A 104 -6.31 4.91 6.12
N LEU A 105 -5.37 4.21 6.79
CA LEU A 105 -4.78 4.64 8.06
C LEU A 105 -3.85 5.84 7.88
N TRP A 106 -3.07 5.89 6.81
CA TRP A 106 -2.10 6.97 6.55
C TRP A 106 -1.95 7.24 5.06
N GLY A 107 -1.55 8.47 4.70
CA GLY A 107 -1.21 8.85 3.34
C GLY A 107 -2.42 8.95 2.40
N LEU A 108 -2.19 8.93 1.10
CA LEU A 108 -3.20 9.22 0.07
C LEU A 108 -3.97 10.51 0.39
N THR A 109 -3.24 11.57 0.68
CA THR A 109 -3.79 12.89 1.02
C THR A 109 -4.60 13.47 -0.15
N ASN A 110 -5.42 14.49 0.16
CA ASN A 110 -6.26 15.21 -0.82
C ASN A 110 -7.21 14.29 -1.59
N GLU A 111 -7.94 13.46 -0.85
CA GLU A 111 -8.90 12.50 -1.39
C GLU A 111 -8.35 11.46 -2.37
N ALA A 112 -7.03 11.27 -2.42
CA ALA A 112 -6.46 10.18 -3.20
C ALA A 112 -6.93 8.81 -2.68
N VAL A 113 -6.94 7.83 -3.58
CA VAL A 113 -7.31 6.44 -3.31
C VAL A 113 -6.17 5.51 -3.72
N PRO A 114 -6.13 4.26 -3.23
CA PRO A 114 -5.17 3.26 -3.72
C PRO A 114 -5.24 3.07 -5.24
N THR A 115 -4.21 2.44 -5.83
CA THR A 115 -4.23 2.05 -7.25
C THR A 115 -5.57 1.44 -7.67
N SER A 116 -6.04 1.77 -8.87
CA SER A 116 -7.26 1.18 -9.44
C SER A 116 -7.18 -0.34 -9.57
N GLU A 117 -5.97 -0.89 -9.58
CA GLU A 117 -5.69 -2.33 -9.66
C GLU A 117 -5.60 -3.01 -8.28
N LEU A 118 -5.95 -2.32 -7.19
CA LEU A 118 -5.85 -2.89 -5.84
C LEU A 118 -6.57 -4.24 -5.69
N PRO A 119 -7.79 -4.44 -6.24
CA PRO A 119 -8.43 -5.76 -6.19
C PRO A 119 -7.62 -6.86 -6.88
N ALA A 120 -7.01 -6.57 -8.04
CA ALA A 120 -6.13 -7.52 -8.72
C ALA A 120 -4.86 -7.80 -7.90
N HIS A 121 -4.31 -6.77 -7.24
CA HIS A 121 -3.17 -6.92 -6.35
C HIS A 121 -3.48 -7.84 -5.18
N PHE A 122 -4.61 -7.63 -4.52
CA PHE A 122 -5.04 -8.43 -3.39
C PHE A 122 -5.36 -9.88 -3.78
N LEU A 123 -5.97 -10.11 -4.94
CA LEU A 123 -6.15 -11.46 -5.48
C LEU A 123 -4.82 -12.17 -5.69
N SER A 124 -3.84 -11.50 -6.28
CA SER A 124 -2.48 -12.04 -6.43
C SER A 124 -1.85 -12.33 -5.07
N HIS A 125 -1.95 -11.41 -4.09
CA HIS A 125 -1.47 -11.67 -2.72
C HIS A 125 -2.12 -12.92 -2.12
N CYS A 126 -3.44 -13.10 -2.25
CA CYS A 126 -4.13 -14.30 -1.78
C CYS A 126 -3.53 -15.59 -2.35
N GLU A 127 -3.33 -15.65 -3.67
CA GLU A 127 -2.75 -16.83 -4.32
C GLU A 127 -1.27 -17.03 -3.96
N ARG A 128 -0.49 -15.95 -3.87
CA ARG A 128 0.92 -16.01 -3.46
C ARG A 128 1.10 -16.44 -2.01
N ILE A 129 0.22 -16.00 -1.10
CA ILE A 129 0.20 -16.46 0.30
C ILE A 129 0.01 -17.97 0.35
N LYS A 130 -0.99 -18.51 -0.37
CA LYS A 130 -1.25 -19.95 -0.44
C LYS A 130 -0.06 -20.71 -1.03
N ALA A 131 0.45 -20.25 -2.18
CA ALA A 131 1.50 -20.93 -2.93
C ALA A 131 2.86 -20.95 -2.20
N THR A 132 3.12 -19.94 -1.36
CA THR A 132 4.44 -19.78 -0.71
C THR A 132 4.41 -20.00 0.79
N ASN A 133 3.27 -20.45 1.34
CA ASN A 133 3.05 -20.56 2.77
C ASN A 133 3.34 -19.23 3.51
N GLY A 134 2.82 -18.13 2.96
CA GLY A 134 2.90 -16.79 3.53
C GLY A 134 4.22 -16.05 3.35
N LYS A 135 5.21 -16.61 2.63
CA LYS A 135 6.53 -15.99 2.44
C LYS A 135 6.47 -14.74 1.55
N ASP A 136 5.67 -14.78 0.48
CA ASP A 136 5.58 -13.66 -0.47
C ASP A 136 4.77 -12.50 0.10
N ARG A 137 5.32 -11.28 -0.01
CA ARG A 137 4.72 -10.06 0.57
C ARG A 137 4.57 -8.91 -0.42
N VAL A 138 5.10 -9.01 -1.63
CA VAL A 138 5.18 -7.88 -2.57
C VAL A 138 4.51 -8.24 -3.88
N ASN A 139 3.75 -7.31 -4.43
CA ASN A 139 3.24 -7.39 -5.79
C ASN A 139 3.50 -6.07 -6.54
N PRO A 140 4.50 -6.03 -7.44
CA PRO A 140 4.78 -4.91 -8.34
C PRO A 140 4.10 -5.07 -9.71
N HIS A 141 3.70 -3.97 -10.32
CA HIS A 141 3.37 -3.84 -11.74
C HIS A 141 4.07 -2.61 -12.30
N SER A 142 4.67 -2.77 -13.47
CA SER A 142 5.35 -1.77 -14.30
C SER A 142 5.12 -2.13 -15.77
#